data_AF-A0AAW0U8A3-F1
#
_entry.id   AF-A0AAW0U8A3-F1
#
_cell.length_a   1.000
_cell.length_b   1.000
_cell.length_c   1.000
_cell.angle_alpha   90.00
_cell.angle_beta   90.00
_cell.angle_gamma   90.00
#
_symmetry.space_group_name_H-M   'P 1'
#
loop_
_entity.id
_entity.type
_entity.pdbx_description
1 polymer ?
#
loop_
_entity_poly.entity_id
_entity_poly.type
_entity_poly.pdbx_seq_one_letter_code
_entity_poly.pdbx_strand_id
1 'polypeptide(L)' 'MQCHVTQLRQEASIRRVPVSQACYDLMKYCEEHQKGDVLRTRPVCCCDAGHDKGGPPTPDTPTSPYTTSL' A
#
# COMPACT_ATOMS: atom_id res chain seq x y z
N MET A 1 -20.42 28.37 31.14
CA MET A 1 -21.07 28.37 29.82
C MET A 1 -20.28 29.11 28.74
N GLN A 2 -19.77 30.32 28.97
CA GLN A 2 -19.08 31.10 27.91
C GLN A 2 -17.79 30.42 27.36
N CYS A 3 -17.01 29.78 28.23
CA CYS A 3 -15.79 29.04 27.85
C CYS A 3 -16.04 27.90 26.84
N HIS A 4 -17.19 27.22 26.92
CA HIS A 4 -17.54 26.16 25.98
C HIS A 4 -17.92 26.72 24.61
N VAL A 5 -18.64 27.85 24.58
CA VAL A 5 -19.01 28.51 23.33
C VAL A 5 -17.77 29.00 22.58
N THR A 6 -16.79 29.56 23.31
CA THR A 6 -15.52 29.99 22.71
C THR A 6 -14.72 28.80 22.18
N GLN A 7 -14.67 27.69 22.91
CA GLN A 7 -13.98 26.47 22.47
C GLN A 7 -14.60 25.89 21.20
N LEU A 8 -15.92 25.72 21.17
CA LEU A 8 -16.62 25.17 20.00
C LEU A 8 -16.45 26.05 18.75
N ARG A 9 -16.42 27.37 18.91
CA ARG A 9 -16.14 28.30 17.80
C ARG A 9 -14.74 28.10 17.23
N GLN A 10 -13.74 27.88 18.09
CA GLN A 10 -12.38 27.58 17.66
C GLN A 10 -12.31 26.25 16.91
N GLU A 11 -12.89 25.18 17.46
CA GLU A 11 -12.92 23.85 16.83
C GLU A 11 -13.67 23.84 15.48
N ALA A 12 -14.75 24.61 15.37
CA ALA A 12 -15.50 24.75 14.13
C ALA A 12 -14.67 25.43 13.03
N SER A 13 -13.85 26.43 13.39
CA SER A 13 -13.02 27.19 12.44
C SER A 13 -11.84 26.43 11.83
N ILE A 14 -11.55 25.22 12.32
CA ILE A 14 -10.48 24.37 11.78
C ILE A 14 -10.83 23.96 10.35
N ARG A 15 -9.88 24.16 9.42
CA ARG A 15 -10.00 23.69 8.04
C ARG A 15 -9.90 22.17 8.00
N ARG A 16 -10.95 21.52 7.49
CA ARG A 16 -11.02 20.06 7.32
C ARG A 16 -10.76 19.72 5.86
N VAL A 17 -9.98 18.68 5.62
CA VAL A 17 -9.83 18.05 4.30
C VAL A 17 -10.84 16.91 4.17
N PRO A 18 -11.34 16.61 2.96
CA PRO A 18 -12.21 15.46 2.76
C PRO A 18 -11.44 14.17 3.03
N VAL A 19 -12.13 13.18 3.60
CA VAL A 19 -11.52 11.89 3.98
C VAL A 19 -10.87 11.21 2.78
N SER A 20 -11.48 11.30 1.59
CA SER A 20 -10.89 10.76 0.36
C SER A 20 -9.51 11.33 0.05
N GLN A 21 -9.32 12.64 0.22
CA GLN A 21 -8.02 13.30 0.02
C GLN A 21 -7.03 12.87 1.10
N ALA A 22 -7.44 12.84 2.37
CA ALA A 22 -6.58 12.39 3.46
C ALA A 22 -6.10 10.94 3.23
N CYS A 23 -6.99 10.04 2.81
CA CYS A 23 -6.65 8.67 2.49
C CYS A 23 -5.67 8.58 1.31
N TYR A 24 -5.90 9.37 0.25
CA TYR A 24 -5.00 9.43 -0.90
C TYR A 24 -3.60 9.88 -0.49
N ASP A 25 -3.50 10.94 0.31
CA ASP A 25 -2.22 11.48 0.76
C ASP A 25 -1.46 10.47 1.64
N LEU A 26 -2.16 9.75 2.53
CA LEU A 26 -1.59 8.70 3.36
C LEU A 26 -1.07 7.52 2.51
N MET A 27 -1.87 7.04 1.55
CA MET A 27 -1.47 5.94 0.67
C MET A 27 -0.23 6.32 -0.16
N LYS A 28 -0.25 7.51 -0.77
CA LYS A 28 0.87 8.05 -1.53
C LYS A 28 2.14 8.12 -0.69
N TYR A 29 2.05 8.63 0.54
CA TYR A 29 3.20 8.71 1.44
C TYR A 29 3.78 7.32 1.74
N CYS A 30 2.92 6.33 2.02
CA CYS A 30 3.35 4.95 2.28
C CYS A 30 4.01 4.29 1.06
N GLU A 31 3.57 4.60 -0.15
CA GLU A 31 4.17 4.09 -1.40
C GLU A 31 5.55 4.70 -1.65
N GLU A 32 5.68 6.02 -1.49
CA GLU A 32 6.94 6.74 -1.68
C GLU A 32 8.04 6.27 -0.71
N HIS A 33 7.67 5.91 0.52
CA HIS A 33 8.61 5.51 1.57
C HIS A 33 8.76 4.00 1.72
N GLN A 34 8.06 3.21 0.90
CA GLN A 34 8.07 1.76 0.98
C GLN A 34 9.49 1.16 0.91
N LYS A 35 10.36 1.71 0.05
CA LYS A 35 11.72 1.19 -0.18
C LYS A 35 12.66 1.39 1.02
N GLY A 36 12.38 2.35 1.90
CA GLY A 36 13.17 2.62 3.09
C GLY A 36 12.62 1.95 4.36
N ASP A 37 11.42 1.38 4.30
CA ASP A 37 10.80 0.68 5.42
C ASP A 37 11.39 -0.73 5.56
N VAL A 38 12.25 -0.91 6.57
CA VAL A 38 12.96 -2.16 6.88
C VAL A 38 12.01 -3.28 7.32
N LEU A 39 10.82 -2.94 7.82
CA LEU A 39 9.83 -3.94 8.23
C LEU A 39 8.97 -4.41 7.06
N ARG A 40 8.75 -3.54 6.06
CA ARG A 40 7.95 -3.86 4.87
C ARG A 40 8.78 -4.42 3.72
N THR A 41 9.95 -3.85 3.47
CA THR A 41 10.87 -4.36 2.47
C THR A 41 11.76 -5.37 3.17
N ARG A 42 11.57 -6.67 2.89
CA ARG A 42 12.45 -7.72 3.39
C ARG A 42 13.89 -7.27 3.14
N PRO A 43 14.74 -7.09 4.18
CA PRO A 43 16.11 -6.69 3.96
C PRO A 43 16.73 -7.75 3.07
N VAL A 44 17.16 -7.34 1.87
CA VAL A 44 17.87 -8.21 0.94
C VAL A 44 19.09 -8.69 1.70
N CYS A 45 19.11 -9.97 2.03
CA CYS A 45 20.22 -10.57 2.75
C CYS A 45 21.41 -10.52 1.78
N CYS A 46 22.55 -9.94 2.16
CA CYS A 46 23.73 -9.84 1.30
C CYS A 46 24.31 -11.21 0.86
N CYS A 47 23.68 -12.33 1.23
CA CYS A 47 24.06 -13.69 0.90
C CYS A 47 23.41 -14.27 -0.37
N ASP A 48 22.44 -13.61 -1.01
CA ASP A 48 21.81 -14.11 -2.26
C ASP A 48 22.62 -13.79 -3.55
N ALA A 49 23.93 -13.61 -3.42
CA ALA A 49 24.85 -13.55 -4.56
C ALA A 49 25.32 -14.98 -4.92
N GLY A 50 24.42 -15.81 -5.44
CA GLY A 50 24.80 -17.07 -6.09
C GLY A 50 23.86 -18.25 -5.85
N HIS A 51 22.79 -18.34 -6.63
CA HIS A 51 22.32 -19.63 -7.12
C HIS A 51 21.71 -19.46 -8.51
N ASP A 52 22.58 -19.51 -9.52
CA ASP A 52 22.22 -19.83 -10.89
C ASP A 52 21.58 -21.22 -10.90
N LYS A 53 20.27 -21.29 -11.15
CA LYS A 53 19.61 -22.51 -11.63
C LYS A 53 18.82 -22.14 -12.86
N GLY A 54 19.50 -22.18 -14.00
CA GLY A 54 18.85 -22.29 -15.30
C GLY A 54 17.87 -23.48 -15.32
N GLY A 55 16.64 -23.22 -15.73
CA GLY A 55 15.62 -24.20 -16.11
C GLY A 55 14.83 -23.63 -17.30
N PRO A 56 14.53 -24.45 -18.32
CA PRO A 56 14.20 -23.97 -19.67
C PRO A 56 12.83 -23.25 -19.75
N PRO A 57 12.63 -22.36 -20.73
CA PRO A 57 11.31 -21.78 -21.00
C PRO A 57 10.42 -22.86 -21.62
N THR A 58 9.34 -23.24 -20.95
CA THR A 58 8.26 -24.03 -21.57
C THR A 58 7.39 -23.11 -22.43
N PRO A 59 7.21 -23.40 -23.73
CA PRO A 59 6.31 -22.66 -24.59
C PRO A 59 4.86 -23.14 -24.39
N ASP A 60 3.99 -22.16 -24.21
CA ASP A 60 2.64 -22.07 -24.77
C ASP A 60 1.75 -23.34 -24.75
N THR A 61 0.71 -23.34 -23.92
CA THR A 61 -0.52 -24.08 -24.26
C THR A 61 -1.74 -23.26 -23.85
N PRO A 62 -2.54 -22.76 -24.80
CA PRO A 62 -3.86 -22.20 -24.52
C PRO A 62 -4.89 -23.32 -24.60
N THR A 63 -5.67 -23.58 -23.55
CA THR A 63 -6.95 -24.26 -23.73
C THR A 63 -8.00 -23.69 -22.77
N SER A 64 -9.06 -23.22 -23.40
CA SER A 64 -10.25 -22.52 -22.92
C SER A 64 -11.20 -23.48 -22.13
N PRO A 65 -12.45 -23.11 -21.76
CA PRO A 65 -12.81 -22.91 -20.36
C PRO A 65 -14.07 -23.72 -20.01
N TYR A 66 -13.98 -25.00 -19.63
CA TYR A 66 -15.16 -25.73 -19.15
C TYR A 66 -14.76 -26.88 -18.22
N THR A 67 -14.86 -26.65 -16.91
CA THR A 67 -15.28 -27.67 -15.93
C THR A 67 -15.91 -26.97 -14.73
N THR A 68 -17.18 -26.56 -14.86
CA THR A 68 -18.05 -26.43 -13.69
C THR A 68 -18.59 -27.83 -13.43
N SER A 69 -18.08 -28.49 -12.38
CA SER A 69 -18.62 -29.78 -11.95
C SER A 69 -19.95 -29.57 -11.21
N LEU A 70 -20.98 -30.27 -11.69
CA LEU A 70 -22.18 -30.66 -10.96
C LEU A 70 -21.89 -31.97 -10.21
#